data_AF-A0A852VQN1-F1
#
_entry.id   AF-A0A852VQN1-F1
#
_cell.length_a   1.000
_cell.length_b   1.000
_cell.length_c   1.000
_cell.angle_alpha   90.00
_cell.angle_beta   90.00
_cell.angle_gamma   90.00
#
_symmetry.space_group_name_H-M   'P 1'
#
loop_
_entity.id
_entity.type
_entity.pdbx_description
1 polymer ?
#
loop_
_entity_poly.entity_id
_entity_poly.type
_entity_poly.pdbx_seq_one_letter_code
_entity_poly.pdbx_strand_id
1 'polypeptide(L)'
;MSLPRPLPRSLRGRVPLTAAAYAVITRAGEHGREVLLQLRRGTDYMDGWWACGAAGHLEDAQSPSEALAQEAQEELGITIEAAEPLTTLQRSNPFGPLEQRADFFFHVTRWSGEPRLLEPDKAADLRWFPLQTLPDQVVPHERVVLEALREGEVPPFIERGHDQRLTLVAALGSNGAIGVDGGMPWHLPEDLAHFKAVTMGGVMIMGRRTWDSIGRALPGRTTIVVTSDREWSAPGALVVHALHEAISVAGPGQTFIAGGGEIYRQTIDLASRLELTEVAASPEAEVFFPEVDPSDWREVSRTPRGGFDFVTYERQPSTFT
;
A
#
# COMPACT_ATOMS: atom_id res chain seq x y z
N MET A 1 -5.57 -22.43 7.07
CA MET A 1 -5.20 -21.87 5.75
C MET A 1 -6.02 -20.60 5.55
N SER A 2 -5.38 -19.48 5.20
CA SER A 2 -6.08 -18.23 4.89
C SER A 2 -6.92 -18.41 3.63
N LEU A 3 -8.17 -17.95 3.63
CA LEU A 3 -8.95 -17.86 2.40
C LEU A 3 -8.32 -16.78 1.50
N PRO A 4 -8.12 -17.06 0.20
CA PRO A 4 -7.59 -16.07 -0.73
C PRO A 4 -8.52 -14.85 -0.82
N ARG A 5 -7.94 -13.66 -1.07
CA ARG A 5 -8.72 -12.44 -1.30
C ARG A 5 -9.70 -12.66 -2.46
N PRO A 6 -10.95 -12.18 -2.36
CA PRO A 6 -11.89 -12.21 -3.49
C PRO A 6 -11.33 -11.46 -4.70
N LEU A 7 -11.53 -12.01 -5.90
CA LEU A 7 -11.25 -11.33 -7.17
C LEU A 7 -12.53 -10.67 -7.70
N PRO A 8 -12.50 -9.39 -8.12
CA PRO A 8 -13.63 -8.73 -8.78
C PRO A 8 -14.15 -9.55 -9.96
N ARG A 9 -15.48 -9.59 -10.15
CA ARG A 9 -16.13 -10.45 -11.17
C ARG A 9 -15.66 -10.13 -12.59
N SER A 10 -15.39 -8.86 -12.88
CA SER A 10 -14.92 -8.37 -14.19
C SER A 10 -13.52 -8.83 -14.59
N LEU A 11 -12.73 -9.35 -13.65
CA LEU A 11 -11.31 -9.68 -13.86
C LEU A 11 -11.04 -11.20 -13.91
N ARG A 12 -12.10 -12.03 -13.98
CA ARG A 12 -11.98 -13.49 -14.05
C ARG A 12 -11.70 -13.96 -15.49
N GLY A 13 -10.62 -14.73 -15.70
CA GLY A 13 -10.37 -15.48 -16.95
C GLY A 13 -9.07 -15.15 -17.70
N ARG A 14 -8.45 -13.98 -17.48
CA ARG A 14 -7.08 -13.63 -17.92
C ARG A 14 -6.56 -12.56 -16.96
N VAL A 15 -5.56 -12.88 -16.14
CA VAL A 15 -4.95 -11.89 -15.23
C VAL A 15 -3.72 -11.31 -15.92
N PRO A 16 -3.72 -10.02 -16.32
CA PRO A 16 -2.54 -9.41 -16.93
C PRO A 16 -1.40 -9.36 -15.90
N LEU A 17 -0.20 -9.72 -16.35
CA LEU A 17 1.03 -9.65 -15.57
C LEU A 17 1.92 -8.58 -16.21
N THR A 18 2.16 -7.48 -15.49
CA THR A 18 3.16 -6.47 -15.89
C THR A 18 4.52 -6.93 -15.38
N ALA A 19 5.51 -6.99 -16.25
CA ALA A 19 6.88 -7.31 -15.86
C ALA A 19 7.74 -6.04 -15.83
N ALA A 20 8.67 -5.96 -14.89
CA ALA A 20 9.63 -4.85 -14.81
C ALA A 20 11.01 -5.34 -14.33
N ALA A 21 12.07 -4.67 -14.75
CA ALA A 21 13.45 -4.93 -14.32
C ALA A 21 13.95 -3.81 -13.41
N TYR A 22 14.70 -4.14 -12.36
CA TYR A 22 15.19 -3.18 -11.36
C TYR A 22 16.70 -3.36 -11.13
N ALA A 23 17.43 -2.25 -11.17
CA ALA A 23 18.86 -2.21 -10.88
C ALA A 23 19.13 -1.90 -9.41
N VAL A 24 19.50 -2.91 -8.63
CA VAL A 24 20.06 -2.71 -7.29
C VAL A 24 21.56 -2.45 -7.44
N ILE A 25 21.90 -1.19 -7.70
CA ILE A 25 23.29 -0.76 -7.94
C ILE A 25 23.97 -0.50 -6.60
N THR A 26 25.05 -1.22 -6.34
CA THR A 26 25.80 -1.07 -5.07
C THR A 26 27.27 -0.81 -5.28
N ARG A 27 27.88 -0.12 -4.32
CA ARG A 27 29.34 0.08 -4.25
C ARG A 27 29.84 -0.09 -2.82
N ALA A 28 31.16 -0.20 -2.68
CA ALA A 28 31.80 0.03 -1.39
C ALA A 28 31.79 1.53 -1.09
N GLY A 29 31.23 1.91 0.05
CA GLY A 29 31.29 3.26 0.62
C GLY A 29 32.17 3.31 1.87
N GLU A 30 32.30 4.50 2.47
CA GLU A 30 33.17 4.75 3.63
C GLU A 30 32.76 3.93 4.87
N HIS A 31 31.45 3.68 5.02
CA HIS A 31 30.88 2.99 6.18
C HIS A 31 30.23 1.64 5.84
N GLY A 32 30.62 1.05 4.71
CA GLY A 32 30.10 -0.24 4.24
C GLY A 32 29.45 -0.14 2.87
N ARG A 33 28.62 -1.13 2.52
CA ARG A 33 27.95 -1.17 1.21
C ARG A 33 26.93 -0.03 1.10
N GLU A 34 26.99 0.71 0.02
CA GLU A 34 26.02 1.73 -0.35
C GLU A 34 25.16 1.25 -1.52
N VAL A 35 23.94 1.76 -1.61
CA VAL A 35 23.01 1.56 -2.72
C VAL A 35 22.65 2.91 -3.35
N LEU A 36 22.61 2.95 -4.68
CA LEU A 36 22.18 4.13 -5.43
C LEU A 36 20.65 4.17 -5.51
N LEU A 37 20.05 5.25 -5.01
CA LEU A 37 18.62 5.48 -5.07
C LEU A 37 18.31 6.82 -5.74
N GLN A 38 17.17 6.88 -6.43
CA GLN A 38 16.61 8.11 -7.00
C GLN A 38 15.32 8.50 -6.26
N LEU A 39 15.10 9.82 -6.09
CA LEU A 39 13.90 10.36 -5.47
C LEU A 39 12.83 10.57 -6.54
N ARG A 40 11.75 9.81 -6.52
CA ARG A 40 10.69 9.85 -7.55
C ARG A 40 9.95 11.19 -7.56
N ARG A 41 9.62 11.70 -8.75
CA ARG A 41 8.81 12.92 -8.94
C ARG A 41 8.10 12.85 -10.29
N GLY A 42 6.81 13.19 -10.36
CA GLY A 42 6.11 13.30 -11.65
C GLY A 42 5.86 11.94 -12.33
N THR A 43 5.78 10.87 -11.54
CA THR A 43 5.62 9.50 -12.04
C THR A 43 4.24 8.90 -11.82
N ASP A 44 3.34 9.67 -11.18
CA ASP A 44 2.00 9.25 -10.75
C ASP A 44 1.97 8.03 -9.79
N TYR A 45 3.12 7.58 -9.30
CA TYR A 45 3.25 6.48 -8.35
C TYR A 45 4.41 6.72 -7.38
N MET A 46 4.11 6.82 -6.08
CA MET A 46 5.09 6.97 -5.01
C MET A 46 6.04 8.16 -5.21
N ASP A 47 5.53 9.29 -5.73
CA ASP A 47 6.31 10.53 -5.80
C ASP A 47 6.74 10.96 -4.39
N GLY A 48 7.97 11.45 -4.26
CA GLY A 48 8.58 11.78 -2.96
C GLY A 48 9.19 10.57 -2.23
N TRP A 49 9.13 9.36 -2.80
CA TRP A 49 9.78 8.17 -2.25
C TRP A 49 11.06 7.83 -3.00
N TRP A 50 12.04 7.28 -2.30
CA TRP A 50 13.28 6.77 -2.89
C TRP A 50 13.07 5.41 -3.52
N ALA A 51 13.59 5.22 -4.72
CA ALA A 51 13.55 3.97 -5.49
C ALA A 51 14.94 3.60 -6.01
N CYS A 52 15.13 2.36 -6.46
CA CYS A 52 16.29 1.89 -7.19
C CYS A 52 16.64 2.87 -8.31
N GLY A 53 17.94 3.12 -8.49
CA GLY A 53 18.43 4.15 -9.40
C GLY A 53 18.01 4.00 -10.86
N ALA A 54 17.66 2.79 -11.30
CA ALA A 54 17.07 2.54 -12.62
C ALA A 54 16.08 1.37 -12.53
N ALA A 55 14.91 1.51 -13.14
CA ALA A 55 13.91 0.46 -13.24
C ALA A 55 12.81 0.79 -14.27
N GLY A 56 12.41 -0.20 -15.06
CA GLY A 56 11.39 0.01 -16.09
C GLY A 56 10.66 -1.26 -16.53
N HIS A 57 9.59 -1.07 -17.30
CA HIS A 57 8.73 -2.17 -17.75
C HIS A 57 9.41 -2.97 -18.85
N LEU A 58 9.05 -4.25 -18.95
CA LEU A 58 9.41 -5.04 -20.13
C LEU A 58 8.49 -4.64 -21.28
N GLU A 59 9.08 -4.21 -22.39
CA GLU A 59 8.41 -3.89 -23.64
C GLU A 59 8.67 -4.97 -24.71
N ASP A 60 7.68 -5.20 -25.57
CA ASP A 60 7.74 -6.18 -26.66
C ASP A 60 8.19 -7.58 -26.19
N ALA A 61 9.25 -8.12 -26.79
CA ALA A 61 9.79 -9.46 -26.53
C ALA A 61 11.13 -9.42 -25.78
N GLN A 62 11.43 -8.31 -25.09
CA GLN A 62 12.71 -8.15 -24.41
C GLN A 62 12.84 -9.02 -23.16
N SER A 63 14.05 -9.50 -22.91
CA SER A 63 14.40 -10.15 -21.64
C SER A 63 14.54 -9.12 -20.50
N PRO A 64 14.34 -9.52 -19.23
CA PRO A 64 14.54 -8.60 -18.11
C PRO A 64 15.96 -8.00 -18.05
N SER A 65 16.99 -8.74 -18.49
CA SER A 65 18.37 -8.25 -18.55
C SER A 65 18.60 -7.20 -19.64
N GLU A 66 17.89 -7.29 -20.76
CA GLU A 66 17.93 -6.26 -21.82
C GLU A 66 17.24 -4.99 -21.35
N ALA A 67 16.05 -5.12 -20.74
CA ALA A 67 15.33 -4.00 -20.12
C ALA A 67 16.20 -3.30 -19.06
N LEU A 68 16.82 -4.06 -18.17
CA LEU A 68 17.74 -3.52 -17.15
C LEU A 68 18.86 -2.67 -17.76
N ALA A 69 19.50 -3.17 -18.82
CA ALA A 69 20.62 -2.48 -19.46
C ALA A 69 20.16 -1.19 -20.18
N GLN A 70 18.99 -1.23 -20.80
CA GLN A 70 18.37 -0.06 -21.43
C GLN A 70 18.06 1.02 -20.38
N GLU A 71 17.32 0.67 -19.32
CA GLU A 71 16.92 1.63 -18.28
C GLU A 71 18.13 2.23 -17.56
N ALA A 72 19.17 1.44 -17.27
CA ALA A 72 20.41 1.98 -16.69
C ALA A 72 21.12 2.98 -17.61
N GLN A 73 21.01 2.82 -18.93
CA GLN A 73 21.58 3.75 -19.89
C GLN A 73 20.72 5.01 -20.05
N GLU A 74 19.39 4.86 -20.09
CA GLU A 74 18.43 5.95 -20.28
C GLU A 74 18.26 6.82 -19.04
N GLU A 75 18.10 6.21 -17.86
CA GLU A 75 17.85 6.93 -16.60
C GLU A 75 19.14 7.46 -15.96
N LEU A 76 20.24 6.73 -16.09
CA LEU A 76 21.49 6.99 -15.35
C LEU A 76 22.72 7.30 -16.21
N GLY A 77 22.69 7.00 -17.52
CA GLY A 77 23.83 7.20 -18.40
C GLY A 77 24.98 6.23 -18.19
N ILE A 78 24.73 5.07 -17.58
CA ILE A 78 25.75 4.04 -17.31
C ILE A 78 25.56 2.79 -18.16
N THR A 79 26.66 2.12 -18.46
CA THR A 79 26.64 0.79 -19.10
C THR A 79 26.98 -0.28 -18.08
N ILE A 80 26.05 -1.22 -17.85
CA ILE A 80 26.23 -2.35 -16.93
C ILE A 80 27.31 -3.31 -17.46
N GLU A 81 28.33 -3.60 -16.63
CA GLU A 81 29.40 -4.56 -16.94
C GLU A 81 29.21 -5.90 -16.20
N ALA A 82 28.64 -5.85 -14.99
CA ALA A 82 28.33 -7.04 -14.20
C ALA A 82 27.03 -6.84 -13.41
N ALA A 83 26.06 -7.70 -13.71
CA ALA A 83 24.81 -7.81 -12.99
C ALA A 83 24.44 -9.28 -12.84
N GLU A 84 24.01 -9.67 -11.64
CA GLU A 84 23.52 -11.03 -11.36
C GLU A 84 22.03 -10.97 -10.96
N PRO A 85 21.20 -11.94 -11.36
CA PRO A 85 19.83 -12.02 -10.87
C PRO A 85 19.83 -12.10 -9.34
N LEU A 86 19.08 -11.20 -8.69
CA LEU A 86 19.03 -11.09 -7.25
C LEU A 86 17.79 -11.80 -6.67
N THR A 87 16.61 -11.45 -7.19
CA THR A 87 15.34 -12.08 -6.82
C THR A 87 14.26 -11.73 -7.83
N THR A 88 13.23 -12.56 -7.89
CA THR A 88 11.96 -12.21 -8.54
C THR A 88 10.92 -11.94 -7.46
N LEU A 89 10.38 -10.72 -7.43
CA LEU A 89 9.29 -10.34 -6.55
C LEU A 89 7.97 -10.36 -7.32
N GLN A 90 7.07 -11.27 -6.96
CA GLN A 90 5.69 -11.23 -7.41
C GLN A 90 4.87 -10.39 -6.43
N ARG A 91 4.14 -9.40 -6.97
CA ARG A 91 3.22 -8.61 -6.16
C ARG A 91 1.88 -8.40 -6.82
N SER A 92 0.89 -8.15 -5.97
CA SER A 92 -0.46 -7.79 -6.38
C SER A 92 -0.94 -6.56 -5.62
N ASN A 93 -1.56 -5.63 -6.35
CA ASN A 93 -2.35 -4.55 -5.76
C ASN A 93 -3.84 -4.79 -6.08
N PRO A 94 -4.73 -4.84 -5.05
CA PRO A 94 -6.15 -5.04 -5.29
C PRO A 94 -6.86 -3.81 -5.88
N PHE A 95 -6.21 -2.64 -5.90
CA PHE A 95 -6.76 -1.41 -6.46
C PHE A 95 -6.28 -1.14 -7.88
N GLY A 96 -7.22 -0.88 -8.79
CA GLY A 96 -6.99 -0.68 -10.23
C GLY A 96 -7.37 -1.92 -11.05
N PRO A 97 -7.10 -1.96 -12.37
CA PRO A 97 -6.97 -3.25 -13.06
C PRO A 97 -6.05 -4.10 -12.20
N LEU A 98 -6.42 -5.34 -11.85
CA LEU A 98 -5.59 -6.23 -11.03
C LEU A 98 -4.22 -6.38 -11.70
N GLU A 99 -3.30 -5.50 -11.32
CA GLU A 99 -1.96 -5.46 -11.87
C GLU A 99 -1.15 -6.42 -11.02
N GLN A 100 -1.16 -7.68 -11.46
CA GLN A 100 -0.13 -8.59 -11.02
C GLN A 100 1.17 -8.08 -11.62
N ARG A 101 2.22 -8.03 -10.79
CA ARG A 101 3.54 -7.65 -11.25
C ARG A 101 4.55 -8.74 -10.97
N ALA A 102 5.46 -8.94 -11.92
CA ALA A 102 6.69 -9.69 -11.74
C ALA A 102 7.86 -8.70 -11.86
N ASP A 103 8.45 -8.36 -10.72
CA ASP A 103 9.59 -7.46 -10.65
C ASP A 103 10.88 -8.29 -10.58
N PHE A 104 11.72 -8.18 -11.61
CA PHE A 104 13.01 -8.86 -11.70
C PHE A 104 14.12 -7.95 -11.19
N PHE A 105 14.66 -8.24 -10.02
CA PHE A 105 15.75 -7.47 -9.43
C PHE A 105 17.09 -8.06 -9.82
N PHE A 106 18.03 -7.17 -10.18
CA PHE A 106 19.40 -7.52 -10.49
C PHE A 106 20.36 -6.78 -9.55
N HIS A 107 21.35 -7.50 -9.03
CA HIS A 107 22.41 -6.91 -8.23
C HIS A 107 23.52 -6.44 -9.17
N VAL A 108 23.63 -5.13 -9.35
CA VAL A 108 24.63 -4.50 -10.22
C VAL A 108 25.83 -4.09 -9.38
N THR A 109 27.00 -4.63 -9.69
CA THR A 109 28.24 -4.40 -8.92
C THR A 109 29.35 -3.76 -9.75
N ARG A 110 29.24 -3.78 -11.09
CA ARG A 110 30.18 -3.11 -11.99
C ARG A 110 29.47 -2.48 -13.17
N TRP A 111 29.91 -1.28 -13.53
CA TRP A 111 29.43 -0.50 -14.65
C TRP A 111 30.52 0.45 -15.11
N SER A 112 30.33 1.01 -16.30
CA SER A 112 31.13 2.13 -16.82
C SER A 112 30.26 3.38 -16.95
N GLY A 113 30.90 4.56 -16.91
CA GLY A 113 30.22 5.85 -16.82
C GLY A 113 29.99 6.32 -15.37
N GLU A 114 29.62 7.59 -15.22
CA GLU A 114 29.27 8.17 -13.93
C GLU A 114 27.73 8.28 -13.85
N PRO A 115 27.07 7.62 -12.88
CA PRO A 115 25.62 7.71 -12.74
C PRO A 115 25.15 9.15 -12.54
N ARG A 116 24.20 9.59 -13.36
CA ARG A 116 23.62 10.94 -13.32
C ARG A 116 22.14 10.87 -13.58
N LEU A 117 21.39 11.79 -12.99
CA LEU A 117 19.98 11.94 -13.28
C LEU A 117 19.78 12.42 -14.73
N LEU A 118 19.29 11.56 -15.62
CA LEU A 118 19.00 11.91 -17.02
C LEU A 118 17.53 12.20 -17.30
N GLU A 119 16.63 11.79 -16.40
CA GLU A 119 15.19 12.05 -16.49
C GLU A 119 14.71 12.98 -15.36
N PRO A 120 15.04 14.29 -15.41
CA PRO A 120 14.68 15.23 -14.34
C PRO A 120 13.17 15.42 -14.18
N ASP A 121 12.35 15.06 -15.17
CA ASP A 121 10.90 15.12 -15.06
C ASP A 121 10.32 13.96 -14.24
N LYS A 122 11.05 12.84 -14.13
CA LYS A 122 10.63 11.62 -13.42
C LYS A 122 11.31 11.42 -12.05
N ALA A 123 12.39 12.14 -11.80
CA ALA A 123 13.11 12.09 -10.53
C ALA A 123 13.66 13.47 -10.14
N ALA A 124 13.71 13.72 -8.83
CA ALA A 124 14.14 14.98 -8.24
C ALA A 124 15.59 14.96 -7.75
N ASP A 125 16.13 13.77 -7.49
CA ASP A 125 17.43 13.60 -6.84
C ASP A 125 17.98 12.20 -7.10
N LEU A 126 19.30 12.05 -6.97
CA LEU A 126 20.02 10.78 -7.13
C LEU A 126 21.16 10.72 -6.11
N ARG A 127 21.13 9.75 -5.19
CA ARG A 127 22.08 9.68 -4.07
C ARG A 127 22.46 8.26 -3.69
N TRP A 128 23.67 8.15 -3.15
CA TRP A 128 24.13 6.94 -2.47
C TRP A 128 23.68 6.95 -1.02
N PHE A 129 23.08 5.84 -0.58
CA PHE A 129 22.69 5.63 0.80
C PHE A 129 23.43 4.43 1.38
N PRO A 130 23.93 4.50 2.62
CA PRO A 130 24.39 3.31 3.33
C PRO A 130 23.26 2.29 3.40
N LEU A 131 23.52 1.05 2.98
CA LEU A 131 22.51 -0.02 3.01
C LEU A 131 22.04 -0.31 4.45
N GLN A 132 22.87 0.02 5.43
CA GLN A 132 22.53 -0.09 6.86
C GLN A 132 21.63 1.03 7.38
N THR A 133 21.45 2.10 6.62
CA THR A 133 20.66 3.28 7.02
C THR A 133 19.95 3.84 5.80
N LEU A 134 19.00 3.05 5.30
CA LEU A 134 18.10 3.46 4.23
C LEU A 134 17.23 4.64 4.68
N PRO A 135 16.81 5.53 3.76
CA PRO A 135 15.88 6.61 4.09
C PRO A 135 14.52 6.04 4.54
N ASP A 136 13.73 6.81 5.27
CA ASP A 136 12.44 6.34 5.81
C ASP A 136 11.44 5.96 4.69
N GLN A 137 11.37 6.78 3.64
CA GLN A 137 10.49 6.56 2.49
C GLN A 137 11.25 5.91 1.33
N VAL A 138 11.34 4.59 1.36
CA VAL A 138 11.77 3.77 0.22
C VAL A 138 10.57 3.03 -0.33
N VAL A 139 10.44 2.99 -1.66
CA VAL A 139 9.32 2.32 -2.35
C VAL A 139 9.11 0.91 -1.76
N PRO A 140 7.88 0.56 -1.32
CA PRO A 140 7.73 -0.54 -0.37
C PRO A 140 8.19 -1.92 -0.85
N HIS A 141 8.04 -2.26 -2.14
CA HIS A 141 8.50 -3.56 -2.66
C HIS A 141 10.01 -3.61 -2.85
N GLU A 142 10.63 -2.47 -3.16
CA GLU A 142 12.08 -2.36 -3.31
C GLU A 142 12.77 -2.39 -1.95
N ARG A 143 12.18 -1.73 -0.92
CA ARG A 143 12.65 -1.81 0.46
C ARG A 143 12.82 -3.25 0.94
N VAL A 144 11.85 -4.14 0.64
CA VAL A 144 11.93 -5.57 1.00
C VAL A 144 13.19 -6.22 0.43
N VAL A 145 13.50 -5.95 -0.85
CA VAL A 145 14.69 -6.51 -1.51
C VAL A 145 15.97 -5.91 -0.93
N LEU A 146 15.99 -4.61 -0.66
CA LEU A 146 17.16 -3.93 -0.07
C LEU A 146 17.43 -4.40 1.36
N GLU A 147 16.39 -4.61 2.16
CA GLU A 147 16.50 -5.15 3.52
C GLU A 147 16.99 -6.61 3.52
N ALA A 148 16.49 -7.44 2.60
CA ALA A 148 17.01 -8.81 2.41
C ALA A 148 18.49 -8.80 1.97
N LEU A 149 18.86 -7.90 1.04
CA LEU A 149 20.25 -7.75 0.60
C LEU A 149 21.17 -7.26 1.73
N ARG A 150 20.66 -6.40 2.61
CA ARG A 150 21.36 -5.92 3.81
C ARG A 150 21.64 -7.06 4.79
N GLU A 151 20.70 -7.97 4.94
CA GLU A 151 20.79 -9.14 5.82
C GLU A 151 21.65 -10.26 5.25
N GLY A 152 21.91 -10.23 3.94
CA GLY A 152 22.79 -11.17 3.23
C GLY A 152 22.07 -12.43 2.75
N GLU A 153 20.77 -12.54 2.97
CA GLU A 153 19.92 -13.65 2.53
C GLU A 153 18.78 -13.09 1.68
N VAL A 154 18.93 -13.12 0.36
CA VAL A 154 17.84 -12.75 -0.56
C VAL A 154 17.17 -14.01 -1.08
N PRO A 155 15.88 -14.25 -0.75
CA PRO A 155 15.14 -15.36 -1.33
C PRO A 155 15.10 -15.24 -2.86
N PRO A 156 15.23 -16.34 -3.61
CA PRO A 156 15.14 -16.29 -5.08
C PRO A 156 13.77 -15.83 -5.58
N PHE A 157 12.74 -15.97 -4.73
CA PHE A 157 11.37 -15.58 -5.02
C PHE A 157 10.70 -14.98 -3.78
N ILE A 158 10.00 -13.86 -3.95
CA ILE A 158 9.30 -13.14 -2.88
C ILE A 158 7.85 -12.88 -3.34
N GLU A 159 6.87 -13.21 -2.49
CA GLU A 159 5.46 -12.89 -2.71
C GLU A 159 5.03 -11.71 -1.82
N ARG A 160 4.32 -10.73 -2.37
CA ARG A 160 3.86 -9.56 -1.60
C ARG A 160 2.44 -9.10 -1.98
N GLY A 161 1.63 -8.81 -0.97
CA GLY A 161 0.28 -8.24 -1.14
C GLY A 161 -0.84 -9.26 -1.37
N HIS A 162 -0.52 -10.55 -1.44
CA HIS A 162 -1.48 -11.66 -1.62
C HIS A 162 -2.15 -12.09 -0.30
N ASP A 163 -1.48 -11.88 0.83
CA ASP A 163 -1.91 -12.28 2.17
C ASP A 163 -2.50 -11.12 3.00
N GLN A 164 -2.50 -9.91 2.43
CA GLN A 164 -2.99 -8.71 3.10
C GLN A 164 -4.52 -8.74 3.24
N ARG A 165 -4.99 -8.49 4.45
CA ARG A 165 -6.40 -8.52 4.85
C ARG A 165 -6.89 -7.11 5.09
N LEU A 166 -7.95 -6.74 4.37
CA LEU A 166 -8.61 -5.46 4.53
C LEU A 166 -9.84 -5.64 5.42
N THR A 167 -9.87 -4.90 6.52
CA THR A 167 -10.99 -4.82 7.46
C THR A 167 -11.50 -3.40 7.50
N LEU A 168 -12.77 -3.15 7.17
CA LEU A 168 -13.37 -1.83 7.36
C LEU A 168 -13.85 -1.75 8.80
N VAL A 169 -13.46 -0.69 9.50
CA VAL A 169 -13.90 -0.43 10.88
C VAL A 169 -14.65 0.89 10.88
N ALA A 170 -15.91 0.87 11.30
CA ALA A 170 -16.76 2.06 11.31
C ALA A 170 -17.82 1.95 12.40
N ALA A 171 -18.25 3.09 12.94
CA ALA A 171 -19.56 3.19 13.56
C ALA A 171 -20.51 3.84 12.57
N LEU A 172 -21.78 3.43 12.54
CA LEU A 172 -22.78 3.96 11.63
C LEU A 172 -24.17 4.00 12.30
N GLY A 173 -24.95 5.01 11.96
CA GLY A 173 -26.37 5.06 12.34
C GLY A 173 -27.20 3.98 11.64
N SER A 174 -28.43 3.77 12.08
CA SER A 174 -29.36 2.80 11.48
C SER A 174 -29.76 3.15 10.03
N ASN A 175 -29.46 4.37 9.58
CA ASN A 175 -29.58 4.84 8.20
C ASN A 175 -28.23 4.84 7.44
N GLY A 176 -27.18 4.27 8.01
CA GLY A 176 -25.83 4.28 7.42
C GLY A 176 -25.04 5.57 7.63
N ALA A 177 -25.55 6.57 8.37
CA ALA A 177 -24.86 7.83 8.59
C ALA A 177 -23.53 7.62 9.36
N ILE A 178 -22.45 8.28 8.93
CA ILE A 178 -21.12 8.21 9.56
C ILE A 178 -20.45 9.58 9.80
N GLY A 179 -21.02 10.66 9.27
CA GLY A 179 -20.48 12.00 9.45
C GLY A 179 -21.57 13.07 9.39
N VAL A 180 -21.53 13.98 10.36
CA VAL A 180 -22.42 15.15 10.52
C VAL A 180 -21.55 16.36 10.82
N ASP A 181 -21.74 17.48 10.11
CA ASP A 181 -20.99 18.73 10.32
C ASP A 181 -19.45 18.53 10.30
N GLY A 182 -18.97 17.55 9.52
CA GLY A 182 -17.54 17.22 9.39
C GLY A 182 -16.96 16.40 10.56
N GLY A 183 -17.78 16.01 11.54
CA GLY A 183 -17.39 15.21 12.70
C GLY A 183 -18.15 13.89 12.82
N MET A 184 -17.78 13.10 13.84
CA MET A 184 -18.50 11.88 14.19
C MET A 184 -19.81 12.24 14.93
N PRO A 185 -20.98 11.70 14.54
CA PRO A 185 -22.27 12.13 15.12
C PRO A 185 -22.49 11.68 16.57
N TRP A 186 -21.65 10.77 17.08
CA TRP A 186 -21.79 10.21 18.42
C TRP A 186 -20.45 10.19 19.16
N HIS A 187 -20.56 10.25 20.49
CA HIS A 187 -19.44 10.06 21.41
C HIS A 187 -19.70 8.80 22.26
N LEU A 188 -19.12 7.68 21.84
CA LEU A 188 -19.32 6.37 22.44
C LEU A 188 -17.98 5.85 23.00
N PRO A 189 -17.69 6.03 24.31
CA PRO A 189 -16.42 5.61 24.89
C PRO A 189 -16.13 4.10 24.73
N GLU A 190 -17.16 3.25 24.78
CA GLU A 190 -17.04 1.81 24.54
C GLU A 190 -16.64 1.48 23.10
N ASP A 191 -17.18 2.22 22.12
CA ASP A 191 -16.79 2.09 20.71
C ASP A 191 -15.33 2.49 20.50
N LEU A 192 -14.90 3.61 21.09
CA LEU A 192 -13.49 4.04 21.02
C LEU A 192 -12.53 3.01 21.63
N ALA A 193 -12.94 2.38 22.73
CA ALA A 193 -12.18 1.29 23.36
C ALA A 193 -12.13 0.05 22.48
N HIS A 194 -13.26 -0.33 21.89
CA HIS A 194 -13.37 -1.44 20.94
C HIS A 194 -12.52 -1.20 19.68
N PHE A 195 -12.66 -0.04 19.05
CA PHE A 195 -11.86 0.41 17.91
C PHE A 195 -10.36 0.32 18.21
N LYS A 196 -9.91 0.81 19.38
CA LYS A 196 -8.50 0.69 19.80
C LYS A 196 -8.08 -0.77 19.94
N ALA A 197 -8.91 -1.64 20.53
CA ALA A 197 -8.59 -3.04 20.73
C ALA A 197 -8.48 -3.81 19.40
N VAL A 198 -9.43 -3.60 18.49
CA VAL A 198 -9.48 -4.24 17.17
C VAL A 198 -8.29 -3.83 16.32
N THR A 199 -7.92 -2.54 16.35
CA THR A 199 -6.92 -1.99 15.43
C THR A 199 -5.47 -2.08 15.92
N MET A 200 -5.24 -2.47 17.18
CA MET A 200 -3.91 -2.42 17.81
C MET A 200 -2.86 -3.23 17.04
N GLY A 201 -1.68 -2.65 16.86
CA GLY A 201 -0.56 -3.27 16.14
C GLY A 201 -0.74 -3.38 14.62
N GLY A 202 -1.90 -2.96 14.09
CA GLY A 202 -2.17 -2.96 12.65
C GLY A 202 -1.82 -1.64 11.96
N VAL A 203 -2.12 -1.62 10.67
CA VAL A 203 -2.00 -0.42 9.82
C VAL A 203 -3.38 0.20 9.61
N MET A 204 -3.50 1.50 9.87
CA MET A 204 -4.71 2.28 9.64
C MET A 204 -4.59 3.05 8.33
N ILE A 205 -5.56 2.91 7.43
CA ILE A 205 -5.70 3.77 6.25
C ILE A 205 -6.91 4.67 6.46
N MET A 206 -6.70 5.98 6.31
CA MET A 206 -7.77 6.96 6.39
C MET A 206 -7.59 8.12 5.41
N GLY A 207 -8.69 8.80 5.07
CA GLY A 207 -8.64 10.03 4.28
C GLY A 207 -8.30 11.26 5.14
N ARG A 208 -7.85 12.34 4.50
CA ARG A 208 -7.46 13.61 5.16
C ARG A 208 -8.51 14.15 6.14
N ARG A 209 -9.80 14.16 5.77
CA ARG A 209 -10.88 14.67 6.64
C ARG A 209 -11.05 13.84 7.92
N THR A 210 -10.90 12.52 7.83
CA THR A 210 -10.94 11.64 9.00
C THR A 210 -9.74 11.90 9.90
N TRP A 211 -8.55 12.09 9.31
CA TRP A 211 -7.38 12.50 10.06
C TRP A 211 -7.62 13.81 10.82
N ASP A 212 -8.16 14.85 10.17
CA ASP A 212 -8.40 16.15 10.82
C ASP A 212 -9.35 16.05 12.01
N SER A 213 -10.37 15.19 11.91
CA SER A 213 -11.31 14.91 12.99
C SER A 213 -10.63 14.20 14.18
N ILE A 214 -9.70 13.29 13.92
CA ILE A 214 -8.92 12.58 14.96
C ILE A 214 -7.80 13.47 15.54
N GLY A 215 -7.18 14.29 14.70
CA GLY A 215 -6.15 15.28 15.02
C GLY A 215 -4.74 14.73 15.27
N ARG A 216 -4.51 13.41 15.23
CA ARG A 216 -3.20 12.81 15.51
C ARG A 216 -3.07 11.36 15.04
N ALA A 217 -1.83 10.91 14.91
CA ALA A 217 -1.51 9.49 14.78
C ALA A 217 -1.95 8.73 16.04
N LEU A 218 -2.44 7.52 15.84
CA LEU A 218 -2.97 6.69 16.91
C LEU A 218 -1.87 5.78 17.48
N PRO A 219 -1.43 5.95 18.75
CA PRO A 219 -0.26 5.24 19.29
C PRO A 219 -0.39 3.72 19.20
N GLY A 220 0.70 3.03 18.88
CA GLY A 220 0.73 1.57 18.69
C GLY A 220 0.13 1.08 17.37
N ARG A 221 -0.14 1.98 16.42
CA ARG A 221 -0.63 1.69 15.06
C ARG A 221 0.13 2.51 14.05
N THR A 222 0.44 1.91 12.90
CA THR A 222 0.91 2.68 11.74
C THR A 222 -0.26 3.43 11.15
N THR A 223 -0.13 4.73 10.91
CA THR A 223 -1.19 5.54 10.29
C THR A 223 -0.77 5.97 8.89
N ILE A 224 -1.62 5.67 7.90
CA ILE A 224 -1.49 6.11 6.51
C ILE A 224 -2.65 7.05 6.20
N VAL A 225 -2.33 8.24 5.70
CA VAL A 225 -3.32 9.24 5.30
C VAL A 225 -3.29 9.43 3.79
N VAL A 226 -4.45 9.27 3.17
CA VAL A 226 -4.67 9.49 1.74
C VAL A 226 -5.16 10.92 1.51
N THR A 227 -4.45 11.69 0.68
CA THR A 227 -4.79 13.08 0.37
C THR A 227 -4.37 13.48 -1.06
N SER A 228 -5.19 14.27 -1.74
CA SER A 228 -4.81 14.87 -3.03
C SER A 228 -3.83 16.04 -2.89
N ASP A 229 -3.69 16.59 -1.68
CA ASP A 229 -2.77 17.69 -1.39
C ASP A 229 -1.34 17.15 -1.23
N ARG A 230 -0.50 17.40 -2.24
CA ARG A 230 0.88 16.90 -2.32
C ARG A 230 1.84 17.60 -1.36
N GLU A 231 1.47 18.77 -0.84
CA GLU A 231 2.28 19.52 0.12
C GLU A 231 1.89 19.20 1.57
N TRP A 232 0.80 18.45 1.76
CA TRP A 232 0.31 18.12 3.09
C TRP A 232 1.17 17.05 3.75
N SER A 233 1.56 17.30 5.00
CA SER A 233 2.27 16.34 5.84
C SER A 233 1.74 16.40 7.26
N ALA A 234 1.87 15.29 7.99
CA ALA A 234 1.49 15.23 9.39
C ALA A 234 2.45 14.36 10.21
N PRO A 235 2.89 14.82 11.40
CA PRO A 235 3.78 14.03 12.25
C PRO A 235 3.17 12.68 12.63
N GLY A 236 3.96 11.62 12.46
CA GLY A 236 3.56 10.25 12.81
C GLY A 236 2.62 9.58 11.82
N ALA A 237 2.35 10.20 10.67
CA ALA A 237 1.60 9.59 9.57
C ALA A 237 2.48 9.41 8.33
N LEU A 238 2.26 8.30 7.63
CA LEU A 238 2.72 8.12 6.26
C LEU A 238 1.69 8.76 5.33
N VAL A 239 2.12 9.67 4.46
CA VAL A 239 1.24 10.35 3.52
C VAL A 239 1.39 9.75 2.14
N VAL A 240 0.26 9.49 1.50
CA VAL A 240 0.16 8.98 0.13
C VAL A 240 -0.94 9.71 -0.61
N HIS A 241 -0.89 9.68 -1.94
CA HIS A 241 -1.76 10.48 -2.81
C HIS A 241 -2.79 9.67 -3.57
N ALA A 242 -2.72 8.35 -3.46
CA ALA A 242 -3.74 7.45 -3.94
C ALA A 242 -3.94 6.24 -3.02
N LEU A 243 -5.13 5.65 -3.09
CA LEU A 243 -5.48 4.50 -2.27
C LEU A 243 -4.67 3.25 -2.64
N HIS A 244 -4.33 3.07 -3.91
CA HIS A 244 -3.47 1.97 -4.35
C HIS A 244 -2.05 2.09 -3.75
N GLU A 245 -1.54 3.31 -3.54
CA GLU A 245 -0.27 3.55 -2.82
C GLU A 245 -0.41 3.18 -1.35
N ALA A 246 -1.50 3.61 -0.69
CA ALA A 246 -1.76 3.31 0.72
C ALA A 246 -1.71 1.81 1.00
N ILE A 247 -2.29 1.02 0.12
CA ILE A 247 -2.35 -0.44 0.21
C ILE A 247 -0.96 -1.07 -0.01
N SER A 248 -0.17 -0.51 -0.92
CA SER A 248 1.21 -0.94 -1.16
C SER A 248 2.14 -0.63 0.02
N VAL A 249 1.94 0.53 0.67
CA VAL A 249 2.65 0.95 1.88
C VAL A 249 2.23 0.11 3.09
N ALA A 250 0.94 -0.20 3.23
CA ALA A 250 0.43 -1.00 4.34
C ALA A 250 1.05 -2.40 4.42
N GLY A 251 1.41 -2.98 3.28
CA GLY A 251 2.14 -4.25 3.25
C GLY A 251 1.30 -5.45 3.70
N PRO A 252 1.94 -6.58 4.05
CA PRO A 252 1.25 -7.81 4.42
C PRO A 252 0.52 -7.69 5.77
N GLY A 253 -0.41 -8.61 6.03
CA GLY A 253 -1.11 -8.69 7.31
C GLY A 253 -2.40 -7.85 7.41
N GLN A 254 -2.71 -7.36 8.61
CA GLN A 254 -3.99 -6.68 8.91
C GLN A 254 -3.92 -5.18 8.60
N THR A 255 -4.78 -4.75 7.69
CA THR A 255 -4.98 -3.33 7.35
C THR A 255 -6.42 -2.94 7.65
N PHE A 256 -6.57 -1.88 8.42
CA PHE A 256 -7.84 -1.35 8.87
C PHE A 256 -8.18 -0.07 8.10
N ILE A 257 -9.29 -0.09 7.39
CA ILE A 257 -9.82 1.10 6.73
C ILE A 257 -10.70 1.85 7.73
N ALA A 258 -10.29 3.07 8.09
CA ALA A 258 -10.97 3.91 9.08
C ALA A 258 -11.79 5.06 8.46
N GLY A 259 -12.04 4.99 7.15
CA GLY A 259 -12.85 5.95 6.42
C GLY A 259 -12.07 7.16 5.91
N GLY A 260 -12.71 8.26 5.50
CA GLY A 260 -14.14 8.51 5.52
C GLY A 260 -14.91 7.84 4.38
N GLY A 261 -16.12 8.34 4.09
CA GLY A 261 -17.06 7.73 3.14
C GLY A 261 -16.49 7.40 1.76
N GLU A 262 -15.61 8.25 1.21
CA GLU A 262 -14.96 7.98 -0.09
C GLU A 262 -13.99 6.79 -0.01
N ILE A 263 -13.17 6.71 1.05
CA ILE A 263 -12.25 5.59 1.26
C ILE A 263 -13.06 4.31 1.48
N TYR A 264 -14.15 4.36 2.25
CA TYR A 264 -15.03 3.19 2.41
C TYR A 264 -15.64 2.73 1.07
N ARG A 265 -16.19 3.64 0.27
CA ARG A 265 -16.75 3.31 -1.06
C ARG A 265 -15.74 2.62 -1.97
N GLN A 266 -14.51 3.11 -2.00
CA GLN A 266 -13.47 2.53 -2.84
C GLN A 266 -12.98 1.18 -2.32
N THR A 267 -13.05 0.92 -1.01
CA THR A 267 -12.47 -0.29 -0.38
C THR A 267 -13.48 -1.40 -0.10
N ILE A 268 -14.78 -1.11 -0.06
CA ILE A 268 -15.75 -2.09 0.42
C ILE A 268 -15.72 -3.38 -0.39
N ASP A 269 -15.54 -3.35 -1.71
CA ASP A 269 -15.51 -4.55 -2.56
C ASP A 269 -14.23 -5.40 -2.41
N LEU A 270 -13.18 -4.81 -1.85
CA LEU A 270 -11.87 -5.46 -1.66
C LEU A 270 -11.70 -5.99 -0.23
N ALA A 271 -12.56 -5.54 0.69
CA ALA A 271 -12.56 -5.92 2.08
C ALA A 271 -12.92 -7.39 2.28
N SER A 272 -12.28 -8.03 3.26
CA SER A 272 -12.62 -9.40 3.67
C SER A 272 -13.51 -9.45 4.91
N ARG A 273 -13.55 -8.35 5.68
CA ARG A 273 -14.22 -8.26 6.97
C ARG A 273 -14.71 -6.84 7.22
N LEU A 274 -15.85 -6.72 7.90
CA LEU A 274 -16.34 -5.47 8.47
C LEU A 274 -16.42 -5.63 9.98
N GLU A 275 -15.94 -4.63 10.71
CA GLU A 275 -16.11 -4.47 12.16
C GLU A 275 -16.91 -3.20 12.38
N LEU A 276 -18.23 -3.38 12.55
CA LEU A 276 -19.19 -2.29 12.56
C LEU A 276 -19.74 -2.07 13.97
N THR A 277 -19.95 -0.80 14.32
CA THR A 277 -20.75 -0.40 15.47
C THR A 277 -22.05 0.21 14.94
N GLU A 278 -23.15 -0.54 15.02
CA GLU A 278 -24.47 -0.12 14.55
C GLU A 278 -25.20 0.67 15.64
N VAL A 279 -25.31 1.97 15.49
CA VAL A 279 -25.96 2.88 16.43
C VAL A 279 -27.45 2.98 16.11
N ALA A 280 -28.32 2.83 17.11
CA ALA A 280 -29.78 2.86 16.95
C ALA A 280 -30.38 4.26 16.67
N ALA A 281 -29.58 5.17 16.12
CA ALA A 281 -29.95 6.53 15.77
C ALA A 281 -29.84 6.73 14.25
N SER A 282 -30.69 7.59 13.69
CA SER A 282 -30.73 7.93 12.26
C SER A 282 -30.63 9.45 12.05
N PRO A 283 -29.48 10.08 12.31
CA PRO A 283 -29.33 11.52 12.13
C PRO A 283 -29.39 11.90 10.64
N GLU A 284 -29.77 13.15 10.36
CA GLU A 284 -29.49 13.77 9.06
C GLU A 284 -27.98 13.96 8.92
N ALA A 285 -27.38 13.46 7.84
CA ALA A 285 -25.94 13.35 7.68
C ALA A 285 -25.51 13.64 6.23
N GLU A 286 -24.28 14.09 6.04
CA GLU A 286 -23.72 14.33 4.69
C GLU A 286 -22.86 13.16 4.20
N VAL A 287 -22.43 12.29 5.11
CA VAL A 287 -21.56 11.15 4.80
C VAL A 287 -22.19 9.87 5.31
N PHE A 288 -22.31 8.90 4.41
CA PHE A 288 -22.85 7.58 4.68
C PHE A 288 -21.81 6.48 4.42
N PHE A 289 -21.91 5.40 5.18
CA PHE A 289 -21.22 4.15 4.90
C PHE A 289 -21.82 3.50 3.65
N PRO A 290 -21.02 2.79 2.82
CA PRO A 290 -21.55 2.05 1.67
C PRO A 290 -22.52 0.94 2.11
N GLU A 291 -23.44 0.54 1.23
CA GLU A 291 -24.40 -0.53 1.52
C GLU A 291 -23.70 -1.86 1.81
N VAL A 292 -24.14 -2.55 2.86
CA VAL A 292 -23.69 -3.90 3.22
C VAL A 292 -24.63 -4.90 2.55
N ASP A 293 -24.38 -5.21 1.28
CA ASP A 293 -25.21 -6.13 0.49
C ASP A 293 -25.21 -7.55 1.12
N PRO A 294 -26.37 -8.10 1.53
CA PRO A 294 -26.47 -9.45 2.10
C PRO A 294 -26.07 -10.59 1.15
N SER A 295 -25.91 -10.33 -0.15
CA SER A 295 -25.37 -11.29 -1.11
C SER A 295 -23.85 -11.39 -1.08
N ASP A 296 -23.17 -10.32 -0.65
CA ASP A 296 -21.71 -10.26 -0.52
C ASP A 296 -21.25 -10.43 0.93
N TRP A 297 -22.07 -10.07 1.92
CA TRP A 297 -21.70 -10.05 3.34
C TRP A 297 -22.57 -10.96 4.17
N ARG A 298 -21.96 -11.62 5.16
CA ARG A 298 -22.67 -12.43 6.15
C ARG A 298 -22.30 -11.96 7.55
N GLU A 299 -23.33 -11.63 8.34
CA GLU A 299 -23.15 -11.40 9.78
C GLU A 299 -22.65 -12.68 10.45
N VAL A 300 -21.53 -12.60 11.16
CA VAL A 300 -20.93 -13.74 11.88
C VAL A 300 -20.90 -13.53 13.40
N SER A 301 -21.09 -12.30 13.86
CA SER A 301 -21.17 -11.97 15.28
C SER A 301 -21.98 -10.70 15.49
N ARG A 302 -22.76 -10.66 16.57
CA ARG A 302 -23.44 -9.47 17.09
C ARG A 302 -23.36 -9.47 18.59
N THR A 303 -22.94 -8.35 19.17
CA THR A 303 -22.83 -8.15 20.61
C THR A 303 -23.61 -6.90 21.01
N PRO A 304 -24.83 -7.06 21.57
CA PRO A 304 -25.68 -5.92 21.89
C PRO A 304 -25.13 -5.03 23.01
N ARG A 305 -25.41 -3.72 22.92
CA ARG A 305 -25.19 -2.71 23.98
C ARG A 305 -26.43 -1.82 24.13
N GLY A 306 -26.39 -0.92 25.11
CA GLY A 306 -27.44 0.08 25.29
C GLY A 306 -27.38 1.15 24.19
N GLY A 307 -28.16 1.00 23.13
CA GLY A 307 -28.30 2.01 22.05
C GLY A 307 -27.38 1.82 20.84
N PHE A 308 -26.53 0.78 20.83
CA PHE A 308 -25.73 0.37 19.68
C PHE A 308 -25.35 -1.11 19.81
N ASP A 309 -24.92 -1.73 18.72
CA ASP A 309 -24.41 -3.11 18.69
C ASP A 309 -23.02 -3.16 18.05
N PHE A 310 -22.13 -4.03 18.56
CA PHE A 310 -20.93 -4.41 17.81
C PHE A 310 -21.26 -5.58 16.89
N VAL A 311 -20.99 -5.45 15.61
CA VAL A 311 -21.37 -6.41 14.57
C VAL A 311 -20.18 -6.71 13.68
N THR A 312 -19.88 -7.99 13.50
CA THR A 312 -18.84 -8.45 12.58
C THR A 312 -19.48 -9.10 11.37
N TYR A 313 -19.05 -8.66 10.19
CA TYR A 313 -19.39 -9.29 8.92
C TYR A 313 -18.15 -9.92 8.29
N GLU A 314 -18.33 -11.08 7.68
CA GLU A 314 -17.34 -11.69 6.80
C GLU A 314 -17.87 -11.73 5.37
N ARG A 315 -16.97 -11.51 4.40
CA ARG A 315 -17.36 -11.61 3.00
C ARG A 315 -17.73 -13.05 2.68
N GLN A 316 -18.85 -13.23 1.99
CA GLN A 316 -19.26 -14.52 1.47
C GLN A 316 -18.34 -14.96 0.33
N PRO A 317 -17.93 -16.23 0.28
CA PRO A 317 -17.28 -16.78 -0.89
C PRO A 317 -18.22 -16.58 -2.08
N SER A 318 -17.73 -16.04 -3.20
CA SER A 318 -18.56 -15.92 -4.39
C SER A 318 -19.03 -17.31 -4.81
N THR A 319 -20.30 -17.64 -4.55
CA THR A 319 -20.94 -18.84 -5.06
C THR A 319 -21.06 -18.71 -6.57
N PHE A 320 -20.47 -19.65 -7.30
CA PHE A 320 -20.59 -19.73 -8.74
C PHE A 320 -22.00 -20.26 -9.09
N THR A 321 -22.70 -19.52 -9.93
CA THR A 321 -23.66 -20.06 -10.91
C THR A 321 -23.37 -19.40 -12.24
#